data_AF-A0A2M8BV96-F1
#
_entry.id   AF-A0A2M8BV96-F1
#
_cell.length_a   1.000
_cell.length_b   1.000
_cell.length_c   1.000
_cell.angle_alpha   90.00
_cell.angle_beta   90.00
_cell.angle_gamma   90.00
#
_symmetry.space_group_name_H-M   'P 1'
#
loop_
_entity.id
_entity.type
_entity.pdbx_description
1 polymer ?
#
loop_
_entity_poly.entity_id
_entity_poly.type
_entity_poly.pdbx_seq_one_letter_code
_entity_poly.pdbx_strand_id
1 'polypeptide(L)'
;LAGFFSKDQILWYAWFNQFPGTTGVILSWVLWGVGTLTAGLTAFYMFRLYFVTFEGECRAGEELAPTISESPTSMTVPLTALALLAIVAGYLGMPHLLSGGNLSLETLQLWLNSVLTSSPAAPGTPEALSRISYQELTHTTELAWEWGLMALSVVVAFAGMALAYFMYVKRPSVAVDMASRFAGLHRWSSNKYYVDELYDKTAIRGTLWLGKISHSVIDVILIDFLMVRGAAWLYEMGGSMLKYFQNGDLQRYAAYVMLGMVAILYLVLL
;
A
#
# COMPACT_ATOMS: atom_id res chain seq x y z
N LEU A 1 -20.86 12.05 -8.00
CA LEU A 1 -20.88 12.68 -9.35
C LEU A 1 -19.52 12.63 -10.04
N ALA A 2 -18.45 13.30 -9.56
CA ALA A 2 -17.15 13.30 -10.27
C ALA A 2 -16.57 11.92 -10.58
N GLY A 3 -16.72 10.97 -9.64
CA GLY A 3 -16.24 9.60 -9.83
C GLY A 3 -16.96 8.81 -10.93
N PHE A 4 -18.12 9.28 -11.42
CA PHE A 4 -18.81 8.63 -12.54
C PHE A 4 -18.01 8.79 -13.83
N PHE A 5 -17.72 10.04 -14.23
CA PHE A 5 -17.00 10.32 -15.47
C PHE A 5 -15.59 9.71 -15.48
N SER A 6 -14.86 9.81 -14.36
CA SER A 6 -13.50 9.24 -14.27
C SER A 6 -13.50 7.70 -14.33
N LYS A 7 -14.46 7.01 -13.68
CA LYS A 7 -14.53 5.55 -13.72
C LYS A 7 -15.05 5.02 -15.05
N ASP A 8 -16.03 5.70 -15.63
CA ASP A 8 -16.62 5.32 -16.91
C ASP A 8 -15.61 5.44 -18.06
N GLN A 9 -14.79 6.49 -18.07
CA GLN A 9 -13.68 6.62 -19.02
C GLN A 9 -12.68 5.46 -18.95
N ILE A 10 -12.35 4.97 -17.76
CA ILE A 10 -11.44 3.83 -17.62
C ILE A 10 -12.08 2.56 -18.20
N LEU A 11 -13.39 2.35 -17.98
CA LEU A 11 -14.12 1.24 -18.58
C LEU A 11 -14.22 1.40 -20.10
N TRP A 12 -14.44 2.60 -20.60
CA TRP A 12 -14.41 2.92 -22.03
C TRP A 12 -13.07 2.54 -22.65
N TYR A 13 -11.96 3.00 -22.08
CA TYR A 13 -10.62 2.66 -22.57
C TYR A 13 -10.31 1.15 -22.47
N ALA A 14 -10.76 0.47 -21.41
CA ALA A 14 -10.59 -0.98 -21.29
C ALA A 14 -11.37 -1.77 -22.36
N TRP A 15 -12.45 -1.21 -22.90
CA TRP A 15 -13.23 -1.84 -23.97
C TRP A 15 -12.64 -1.60 -25.36
N PHE A 16 -12.22 -0.37 -25.66
CA PHE A 16 -11.78 0.03 -27.00
C PHE A 16 -10.26 -0.11 -27.25
N ASN A 17 -9.41 0.11 -26.25
CA ASN A 17 -7.97 -0.01 -26.42
C ASN A 17 -7.53 -1.47 -26.27
N GLN A 18 -7.78 -2.27 -27.31
CA GLN A 18 -7.34 -3.66 -27.35
C GLN A 18 -5.82 -3.73 -27.48
N PHE A 19 -5.17 -4.32 -26.49
CA PHE A 19 -3.73 -4.61 -26.58
C PHE A 19 -3.45 -5.45 -27.85
N PRO A 20 -2.32 -5.23 -28.56
CA PRO A 20 -2.02 -5.95 -29.79
C PRO A 20 -1.99 -7.48 -29.60
N GLY A 21 -2.62 -8.21 -30.52
CA GLY A 21 -2.64 -9.68 -30.56
C GLY A 21 -3.84 -10.31 -29.84
N THR A 22 -4.14 -11.58 -30.16
CA THR A 22 -5.31 -12.32 -29.65
C THR A 22 -5.37 -12.38 -28.12
N THR A 23 -4.22 -12.50 -27.46
CA THR A 23 -4.11 -12.48 -25.99
C THR A 23 -4.48 -11.11 -25.40
N GLY A 24 -4.17 -10.02 -26.12
CA GLY A 24 -4.45 -8.67 -25.69
C GLY A 24 -5.94 -8.32 -25.72
N VAL A 25 -6.67 -8.86 -26.70
CA VAL A 25 -8.14 -8.76 -26.75
C VAL A 25 -8.75 -9.43 -25.52
N ILE A 26 -8.37 -10.68 -25.22
CA ILE A 26 -8.90 -11.41 -24.05
C ILE A 26 -8.64 -10.64 -22.75
N LEU A 27 -7.43 -10.09 -22.58
CA LEU A 27 -7.08 -9.31 -21.39
C LEU A 27 -7.98 -8.07 -21.24
N SER A 28 -8.23 -7.36 -22.33
CA SER A 28 -9.05 -6.12 -22.33
C SER A 28 -10.48 -6.43 -21.87
N TRP A 29 -11.08 -7.52 -22.38
CA TRP A 29 -12.40 -7.98 -21.96
C TRP A 29 -12.45 -8.44 -20.50
N VAL A 30 -11.40 -9.14 -20.04
CA VAL A 30 -11.28 -9.54 -18.63
C VAL A 30 -11.18 -8.31 -17.73
N LEU A 31 -10.35 -7.33 -18.08
CA LEU A 31 -10.20 -6.09 -17.32
C LEU A 31 -11.49 -5.29 -17.27
N TRP A 32 -12.18 -5.16 -18.40
CA TRP A 32 -13.48 -4.50 -18.48
C TRP A 32 -14.54 -5.21 -17.62
N GLY A 33 -14.61 -6.54 -17.70
CA GLY A 33 -15.54 -7.35 -16.92
C GLY A 33 -15.27 -7.24 -15.41
N VAL A 34 -14.00 -7.36 -15.00
CA VAL A 34 -13.58 -7.17 -13.60
C VAL A 34 -13.87 -5.74 -13.14
N GLY A 35 -13.59 -4.73 -13.96
CA GLY A 35 -13.87 -3.33 -13.66
C GLY A 35 -15.35 -3.05 -13.45
N THR A 36 -16.21 -3.56 -14.34
CA THR A 36 -17.66 -3.41 -14.27
C THR A 36 -18.23 -4.12 -13.04
N LEU A 37 -17.79 -5.35 -12.77
CA LEU A 37 -18.17 -6.10 -11.57
C LEU A 37 -17.73 -5.36 -10.30
N THR A 38 -16.51 -4.83 -10.29
CA THR A 38 -15.96 -4.06 -9.16
C THR A 38 -16.72 -2.76 -8.95
N ALA A 39 -17.18 -2.09 -10.01
CA ALA A 39 -18.04 -0.91 -9.91
C ALA A 39 -19.38 -1.25 -9.24
N GLY A 40 -20.00 -2.37 -9.62
CA GLY A 40 -21.22 -2.88 -8.96
C GLY A 40 -21.00 -3.24 -7.49
N LEU A 41 -19.91 -3.96 -7.17
CA LEU A 41 -19.52 -4.25 -5.79
C LEU A 41 -19.25 -2.96 -4.99
N THR A 42 -18.68 -1.94 -5.64
CA THR A 42 -18.43 -0.63 -5.02
C THR A 42 -19.73 0.04 -4.61
N ALA A 43 -20.71 0.08 -5.51
CA ALA A 43 -22.04 0.58 -5.18
C ALA A 43 -22.65 -0.25 -4.03
N PHE A 44 -22.58 -1.58 -4.10
CA PHE A 44 -23.12 -2.46 -3.07
C PHE A 44 -22.52 -2.17 -1.68
N TYR A 45 -21.20 -2.12 -1.53
CA TYR A 45 -20.60 -1.93 -0.19
C TYR A 45 -20.81 -0.51 0.36
N MET A 46 -20.79 0.52 -0.50
CA MET A 46 -21.03 1.90 -0.07
C MET A 46 -22.47 2.09 0.41
N PHE A 47 -23.46 1.59 -0.35
CA PHE A 47 -24.86 1.67 0.05
C PHE A 47 -25.19 0.76 1.22
N ARG A 48 -24.56 -0.42 1.32
CA ARG A 48 -24.63 -1.24 2.54
C ARG A 48 -24.23 -0.43 3.77
N LEU A 49 -23.08 0.26 3.72
CA LEU A 49 -22.63 1.09 4.84
C LEU A 49 -23.61 2.21 5.17
N TYR A 50 -24.13 2.89 4.14
CA TYR A 50 -25.14 3.94 4.31
C TYR A 50 -26.40 3.40 4.99
N PHE A 51 -27.01 2.35 4.44
CA PHE A 51 -28.25 1.77 4.98
C PHE A 51 -28.09 1.22 6.38
N VAL A 52 -26.99 0.52 6.68
CA VAL A 52 -26.75 -0.04 8.02
C VAL A 52 -26.49 1.05 9.06
N THR A 53 -25.87 2.17 8.67
CA THR A 53 -25.49 3.24 9.61
C THR A 53 -26.60 4.25 9.83
N PHE A 54 -27.32 4.65 8.77
CA PHE A 54 -28.27 5.75 8.81
C PHE A 54 -29.74 5.31 8.77
N GLU A 55 -30.08 4.22 8.07
CA GLU A 55 -31.47 3.71 7.98
C GLU A 55 -31.74 2.52 8.90
N GLY A 56 -30.69 1.90 9.44
CA GLY A 56 -30.78 0.77 10.35
C GLY A 56 -31.18 1.18 11.78
N GLU A 57 -31.54 0.18 12.59
CA GLU A 57 -31.78 0.40 14.02
C GLU A 57 -30.50 0.90 14.71
N CYS A 58 -30.63 1.98 15.48
CA CYS A 58 -29.52 2.52 16.24
C CYS A 58 -29.05 1.49 17.26
N ARG A 59 -27.78 1.09 17.14
CA ARG A 59 -27.12 0.14 18.07
C ARG A 59 -26.33 0.85 19.17
N ALA A 60 -26.40 2.18 19.24
CA ALA A 60 -25.85 2.91 20.37
C ALA A 60 -26.68 2.56 21.60
N GLY A 61 -26.03 2.17 22.70
CA GLY A 61 -26.72 1.88 23.95
C GLY A 61 -27.58 3.07 24.39
N GLU A 62 -28.66 2.78 25.11
CA GLU A 62 -29.68 3.76 25.54
C GLU A 62 -29.09 4.97 26.28
N GLU A 63 -27.93 4.77 26.92
CA GLU A 63 -27.15 5.78 27.66
C GLU A 63 -26.45 6.82 26.76
N LEU A 64 -26.11 6.45 25.52
CA LEU A 64 -25.35 7.31 24.58
C LEU A 64 -26.25 8.02 23.57
N ALA A 65 -27.48 7.55 23.37
CA ALA A 65 -28.46 8.14 22.46
C ALA A 65 -28.71 9.65 22.67
N PRO A 66 -28.85 10.18 23.90
CA PRO A 66 -29.15 11.61 24.10
C PRO A 66 -27.94 12.53 23.83
N THR A 67 -26.72 11.99 23.75
CA THR A 67 -25.49 12.75 23.52
C THR A 67 -25.14 12.87 22.03
N ILE A 68 -25.89 12.22 21.14
CA ILE A 68 -25.68 12.28 19.69
C ILE A 68 -26.17 13.63 19.18
N SER A 69 -25.26 14.60 19.09
CA SER A 69 -25.51 15.91 18.50
C SER A 69 -24.88 16.05 17.13
N GLU A 70 -25.39 16.99 16.35
CA GLU A 70 -24.79 17.43 15.09
C GLU A 70 -23.33 17.85 15.27
N SER A 71 -22.56 17.68 14.20
CA SER A 71 -21.12 17.95 14.24
C SER A 71 -20.82 19.46 14.33
N PRO A 72 -19.77 19.87 15.06
CA PRO A 72 -19.42 21.28 15.20
C PRO A 72 -19.03 21.90 13.86
N THR A 73 -19.15 23.22 13.77
CA THR A 73 -18.89 24.00 12.54
C THR A 73 -17.48 23.81 11.99
N SER A 74 -16.51 23.51 12.86
CA SER A 74 -15.13 23.19 12.47
C SER A 74 -14.99 21.92 11.64
N MET A 75 -15.97 21.02 11.66
CA MET A 75 -16.02 19.81 10.83
C MET A 75 -16.95 19.97 9.63
N THR A 76 -18.10 20.63 9.81
CA THR A 76 -19.11 20.77 8.74
C THR A 76 -18.64 21.72 7.63
N VAL A 77 -17.91 22.78 7.94
CA VAL A 77 -17.39 23.73 6.93
C VAL A 77 -16.40 23.03 5.97
N PRO A 78 -15.37 22.30 6.44
CA PRO A 78 -14.52 21.52 5.54
C PRO A 78 -15.29 20.49 4.71
N LEU A 79 -16.24 19.75 5.30
CA LEU A 79 -17.00 18.72 4.59
C LEU A 79 -17.90 19.32 3.50
N THR A 80 -18.58 20.44 3.78
CA THR A 80 -19.42 21.13 2.80
C THR A 80 -18.59 21.74 1.67
N ALA A 81 -17.43 22.34 1.99
CA ALA A 81 -16.50 22.84 0.98
C ALA A 81 -16.00 21.71 0.05
N LEU A 82 -15.60 20.56 0.62
CA LEU A 82 -15.18 19.40 -0.16
C LEU A 82 -16.32 18.83 -1.02
N ALA A 83 -17.55 18.82 -0.51
CA ALA A 83 -18.72 18.38 -1.28
C ALA A 83 -18.98 19.30 -2.48
N LEU A 84 -18.89 20.62 -2.30
CA LEU A 84 -19.00 21.60 -3.39
C LEU A 84 -17.88 21.42 -4.42
N LEU A 85 -16.64 21.25 -3.96
CA LEU A 85 -15.50 20.98 -4.85
C LEU A 85 -15.68 19.68 -5.63
N ALA A 86 -16.25 18.63 -5.03
CA ALA A 86 -16.54 17.38 -5.72
C ALA A 86 -17.64 17.53 -6.79
N ILE A 87 -18.61 18.43 -6.59
CA ILE A 87 -19.62 18.79 -7.60
C ILE A 87 -18.96 19.55 -8.75
N VAL A 88 -18.18 20.59 -8.45
CA VAL A 88 -17.46 21.41 -9.44
C VAL A 88 -16.47 20.55 -10.25
N ALA A 89 -15.69 19.70 -9.57
CA ALA A 89 -14.80 18.76 -10.22
C ALA A 89 -15.54 17.76 -11.12
N GLY A 90 -16.76 17.36 -10.73
CA GLY A 90 -17.61 16.53 -11.58
C GLY A 90 -18.13 17.25 -12.83
N TYR A 91 -18.42 18.55 -12.71
CA TYR A 91 -18.80 19.40 -13.84
C TYR A 91 -17.62 19.63 -14.80
N LEU A 92 -16.43 19.94 -14.28
CA LEU A 92 -15.18 20.00 -15.07
C LEU A 92 -14.84 18.65 -15.71
N GLY A 93 -15.24 17.58 -15.04
CA GLY A 93 -15.11 16.19 -15.46
C GLY A 93 -16.10 15.74 -16.54
N MET A 94 -16.95 16.60 -17.07
CA MET A 94 -17.94 16.18 -18.07
C MET A 94 -17.27 15.94 -19.43
N PRO A 95 -17.63 14.85 -20.15
CA PRO A 95 -17.16 14.59 -21.50
C PRO A 95 -17.68 15.66 -22.46
N HIS A 96 -16.95 15.86 -23.56
CA HIS A 96 -17.24 16.87 -24.60
C HIS A 96 -18.67 16.80 -25.16
N LEU A 97 -19.28 15.62 -25.08
CA LEU A 97 -20.67 15.37 -25.48
C LEU A 97 -21.72 16.01 -24.58
N LEU A 98 -21.45 16.18 -23.29
CA LEU A 98 -22.37 16.77 -22.31
C LEU A 98 -22.14 18.27 -22.10
N SER A 99 -20.93 18.77 -22.39
CA SER A 99 -20.54 20.17 -22.16
C SER A 99 -20.93 21.13 -23.30
N GLY A 100 -21.48 20.61 -24.40
CA GLY A 100 -21.85 21.42 -25.57
C GLY A 100 -20.66 22.14 -26.22
N GLY A 101 -19.44 21.61 -26.08
CA GLY A 101 -18.24 22.09 -26.77
C GLY A 101 -17.49 23.25 -26.12
N ASN A 102 -17.93 23.78 -24.97
CA ASN A 102 -17.31 25.00 -24.43
C ASN A 102 -16.37 24.79 -23.23
N LEU A 103 -16.51 23.71 -22.43
CA LEU A 103 -15.58 23.39 -21.32
C LEU A 103 -15.71 21.90 -20.93
N SER A 104 -14.81 21.03 -21.38
CA SER A 104 -14.83 19.58 -21.05
C SER A 104 -13.43 19.01 -20.90
N LEU A 105 -13.35 17.81 -20.29
CA LEU A 105 -12.15 17.05 -19.91
C LEU A 105 -10.96 17.02 -20.88
N GLU A 106 -11.14 17.31 -22.16
CA GLU A 106 -10.01 17.53 -23.07
C GLU A 106 -9.06 18.59 -22.49
N THR A 107 -9.53 19.68 -21.89
CA THR A 107 -8.61 20.73 -21.41
C THR A 107 -7.70 20.23 -20.27
N LEU A 108 -8.23 19.43 -19.34
CA LEU A 108 -7.44 18.89 -18.22
C LEU A 108 -6.57 17.71 -18.67
N GLN A 109 -7.11 16.82 -19.51
CA GLN A 109 -6.34 15.70 -20.07
C GLN A 109 -5.24 16.19 -21.02
N LEU A 110 -5.48 17.20 -21.86
CA LEU A 110 -4.48 17.83 -22.72
C LEU A 110 -3.44 18.58 -21.88
N TRP A 111 -3.85 19.27 -20.81
CA TRP A 111 -2.93 19.91 -19.87
C TRP A 111 -2.03 18.88 -19.18
N LEU A 112 -2.59 17.78 -18.64
CA LEU A 112 -1.79 16.70 -18.04
C LEU A 112 -0.93 15.94 -19.07
N ASN A 113 -1.48 15.65 -20.24
CA ASN A 113 -0.72 15.00 -21.32
C ASN A 113 0.47 15.84 -21.74
N SER A 114 0.35 17.18 -21.77
CA SER A 114 1.50 18.05 -22.06
C SER A 114 2.64 17.90 -21.06
N VAL A 115 2.33 17.60 -19.79
CA VAL A 115 3.30 17.33 -18.72
C VAL A 115 3.85 15.90 -18.79
N LEU A 116 3.05 14.93 -19.21
CA LEU A 116 3.45 13.53 -19.34
C LEU A 116 4.26 13.25 -20.63
N THR A 117 4.01 14.02 -21.69
CA THR A 117 4.65 13.88 -23.01
C THR A 117 5.87 14.78 -23.22
N SER A 118 6.14 15.70 -22.28
CA SER A 118 7.34 16.53 -22.31
C SER A 118 8.63 15.78 -21.88
N SER A 119 8.53 14.48 -21.59
CA SER A 119 9.70 13.61 -21.57
C SER A 119 10.09 13.25 -23.01
N PRO A 120 11.31 13.56 -23.48
CA PRO A 120 11.71 13.37 -24.88
C PRO A 120 11.84 11.87 -25.17
N ALA A 121 10.74 11.23 -25.54
CA ALA A 121 10.79 9.92 -26.16
C ALA A 121 11.46 10.08 -27.53
N ALA A 122 12.59 9.41 -27.70
CA ALA A 122 13.40 9.45 -28.92
C ALA A 122 12.56 9.10 -30.17
N PRO A 123 12.75 9.78 -31.31
CA PRO A 123 11.99 9.49 -32.52
C PRO A 123 12.36 8.09 -33.03
N GLY A 124 11.39 7.17 -33.06
CA GLY A 124 11.55 5.83 -33.63
C GLY A 124 11.21 4.65 -32.74
N THR A 125 10.74 4.85 -31.50
CA THR A 125 10.19 3.74 -30.70
C THR A 125 8.74 3.42 -31.13
N PRO A 126 8.27 2.16 -30.98
CA PRO A 126 6.91 1.72 -31.34
C PRO A 126 5.80 2.54 -30.66
N GLU A 127 6.14 3.28 -29.62
CA GLU A 127 5.24 4.16 -28.86
C GLU A 127 4.79 5.40 -29.65
N ALA A 128 5.55 5.83 -30.67
CA ALA A 128 5.14 6.95 -31.54
C ALA A 128 4.11 6.55 -32.59
N LEU A 129 4.11 5.27 -33.02
CA LEU A 129 3.16 4.74 -34.00
C LEU A 129 1.82 4.35 -33.38
N SER A 130 1.78 3.98 -32.10
CA SER A 130 0.51 3.82 -31.38
C SER A 130 -0.17 5.17 -31.12
N ARG A 131 0.61 6.26 -30.99
CA ARG A 131 0.10 7.63 -30.71
C ARG A 131 -0.72 8.25 -31.85
N ILE A 132 -0.47 7.87 -33.11
CA ILE A 132 -1.23 8.38 -34.27
C ILE A 132 -2.57 7.63 -34.43
N SER A 133 -2.67 6.40 -33.92
CA SER A 133 -3.90 5.60 -33.98
C SER A 133 -5.01 6.09 -33.04
N TYR A 134 -4.67 6.80 -31.95
CA TYR A 134 -5.64 7.26 -30.96
C TYR A 134 -6.44 8.50 -31.39
N GLN A 135 -6.02 9.21 -32.45
CA GLN A 135 -6.56 10.54 -32.76
C GLN A 135 -7.49 10.58 -33.99
N GLU A 136 -7.62 9.49 -34.76
CA GLU A 136 -8.34 9.49 -36.04
C GLU A 136 -9.60 8.59 -36.12
N LEU A 137 -9.92 7.78 -35.10
CA LEU A 137 -11.12 6.91 -35.11
C LEU A 137 -12.39 7.55 -34.49
N THR A 138 -12.30 8.81 -34.07
CA THR A 138 -13.28 9.51 -33.23
C THR A 138 -14.54 10.06 -33.95
N HIS A 139 -14.94 9.50 -35.09
CA HIS A 139 -16.06 10.07 -35.85
C HIS A 139 -17.24 9.10 -36.04
N THR A 140 -18.28 9.34 -35.24
CA THR A 140 -19.72 9.07 -35.44
C THR A 140 -20.30 7.70 -35.08
N THR A 141 -19.55 6.59 -35.14
CA THR A 141 -20.05 5.26 -34.72
C THR A 141 -19.83 4.96 -33.24
N GLU A 142 -18.97 5.73 -32.56
CA GLU A 142 -18.58 5.50 -31.17
C GLU A 142 -19.52 6.16 -30.15
N LEU A 143 -20.28 7.20 -30.55
CA LEU A 143 -21.18 7.93 -29.64
C LEU A 143 -22.27 7.03 -29.04
N ALA A 144 -22.89 6.18 -29.86
CA ALA A 144 -23.93 5.26 -29.38
C ALA A 144 -23.38 4.25 -28.35
N TRP A 145 -22.12 3.83 -28.52
CA TRP A 145 -21.46 2.94 -27.58
C TRP A 145 -21.06 3.67 -26.29
N GLU A 146 -20.62 4.93 -26.35
CA GLU A 146 -20.31 5.73 -25.15
C GLU A 146 -21.54 5.84 -24.26
N TRP A 147 -22.65 6.29 -24.83
CA TRP A 147 -23.93 6.37 -24.12
C TRP A 147 -24.42 5.01 -23.64
N GLY A 148 -24.21 3.94 -24.42
CA GLY A 148 -24.56 2.58 -24.05
C GLY A 148 -23.78 2.06 -22.84
N LEU A 149 -22.46 2.29 -22.80
CA LEU A 149 -21.60 1.88 -21.69
C LEU A 149 -21.82 2.74 -20.45
N MET A 150 -22.04 4.05 -20.61
CA MET A 150 -22.46 4.94 -19.53
C MET A 150 -23.80 4.52 -18.92
N ALA A 151 -24.80 4.20 -19.76
CA ALA A 151 -26.09 3.72 -19.27
C ALA A 151 -25.94 2.38 -18.55
N LEU A 152 -25.12 1.48 -19.08
CA LEU A 152 -24.81 0.20 -18.45
C LEU A 152 -24.15 0.40 -17.07
N SER A 153 -23.17 1.30 -16.95
CA SER A 153 -22.48 1.55 -15.68
C SER A 153 -23.44 2.13 -14.62
N VAL A 154 -24.36 3.01 -15.03
CA VAL A 154 -25.45 3.50 -14.17
C VAL A 154 -26.37 2.37 -13.72
N VAL A 155 -26.80 1.50 -14.65
CA VAL A 155 -27.65 0.34 -14.32
C VAL A 155 -26.96 -0.61 -13.34
N VAL A 156 -25.68 -0.90 -13.55
CA VAL A 156 -24.88 -1.75 -12.65
C VAL A 156 -24.76 -1.13 -11.25
N ALA A 157 -24.56 0.19 -11.17
CA ALA A 157 -24.52 0.89 -9.89
C ALA A 157 -25.86 0.83 -9.15
N PHE A 158 -26.97 1.08 -9.86
CA PHE A 158 -28.31 0.96 -9.28
C PHE A 158 -28.66 -0.48 -8.90
N ALA A 159 -28.22 -1.47 -9.67
CA ALA A 159 -28.39 -2.88 -9.31
C ALA A 159 -27.64 -3.22 -8.01
N GLY A 160 -26.41 -2.73 -7.84
CA GLY A 160 -25.64 -2.87 -6.60
C GLY A 160 -26.33 -2.20 -5.40
N MET A 161 -26.85 -0.99 -5.59
CA MET A 161 -27.65 -0.27 -4.58
C MET A 161 -28.92 -1.03 -4.21
N ALA A 162 -29.70 -1.48 -5.19
CA ALA A 162 -30.94 -2.21 -4.99
C ALA A 162 -30.70 -3.55 -4.27
N LEU A 163 -29.62 -4.24 -4.62
CA LEU A 163 -29.20 -5.47 -3.95
C LEU A 163 -28.84 -5.20 -2.48
N ALA A 164 -28.09 -4.13 -2.19
CA ALA A 164 -27.75 -3.74 -0.83
C ALA A 164 -29.00 -3.40 -0.01
N TYR A 165 -29.92 -2.61 -0.58
CA TYR A 165 -31.19 -2.26 0.07
C TYR A 165 -32.03 -3.52 0.38
N PHE A 166 -32.15 -4.44 -0.58
CA PHE A 166 -32.88 -5.68 -0.39
C PHE A 166 -32.28 -6.55 0.73
N MET A 167 -30.94 -6.68 0.74
CA MET A 167 -30.24 -7.54 1.70
C MET A 167 -30.14 -6.97 3.10
N TYR A 168 -30.02 -5.64 3.27
CA TYR A 168 -29.73 -5.02 4.57
C TYR A 168 -30.90 -4.26 5.17
N VAL A 169 -31.86 -3.78 4.37
CA VAL A 169 -33.05 -3.07 4.87
C VAL A 169 -34.28 -3.98 4.81
N LYS A 170 -34.59 -4.52 3.62
CA LYS A 170 -35.86 -5.26 3.42
C LYS A 170 -35.85 -6.66 4.00
N ARG A 171 -34.75 -7.41 3.85
CA ARG A 171 -34.61 -8.80 4.33
C ARG A 171 -33.21 -9.11 4.88
N PRO A 172 -32.89 -8.63 6.10
CA PRO A 172 -31.60 -8.89 6.76
C PRO A 172 -31.23 -10.37 6.88
N SER A 173 -32.21 -11.27 6.96
CA SER A 173 -31.98 -12.72 7.03
C SER A 173 -31.23 -13.26 5.82
N VAL A 174 -31.43 -12.68 4.63
CA VAL A 174 -30.76 -13.11 3.40
C VAL A 174 -29.25 -12.89 3.49
N ALA A 175 -28.81 -11.79 4.12
CA ALA A 175 -27.39 -11.53 4.33
C ALA A 175 -26.76 -12.57 5.27
N VAL A 176 -27.46 -12.93 6.34
CA VAL A 176 -27.03 -13.94 7.32
C VAL A 176 -26.97 -15.34 6.68
N ASP A 177 -28.00 -15.71 5.92
CA ASP A 177 -28.07 -16.98 5.21
C ASP A 177 -26.99 -17.10 4.14
N MET A 178 -26.69 -16.01 3.41
CA MET A 178 -25.62 -16.00 2.41
C MET A 178 -24.24 -16.15 3.07
N ALA A 179 -24.03 -15.50 4.21
CA ALA A 179 -22.79 -15.60 4.97
C ALA A 179 -22.57 -17.02 5.53
N SER A 180 -23.63 -17.71 5.94
CA SER A 180 -23.54 -19.10 6.42
C SER A 180 -23.33 -20.10 5.27
N ARG A 181 -24.00 -19.91 4.12
CA ARG A 181 -23.81 -20.74 2.91
C ARG A 181 -22.40 -20.62 2.34
N PHE A 182 -21.87 -19.40 2.27
CA PHE A 182 -20.52 -19.13 1.76
C PHE A 182 -19.54 -18.83 2.89
N ALA A 183 -19.61 -19.56 3.99
CA ALA A 183 -18.80 -19.32 5.19
C ALA A 183 -17.28 -19.25 4.89
N GLY A 184 -16.77 -20.04 3.94
CA GLY A 184 -15.37 -20.00 3.52
C GLY A 184 -14.98 -18.66 2.87
N LEU A 185 -15.73 -18.22 1.86
CA LEU A 185 -15.50 -16.94 1.18
C LEU A 185 -15.75 -15.75 2.11
N HIS A 186 -16.80 -15.83 2.94
CA HIS A 186 -17.09 -14.83 3.94
C HIS A 186 -15.93 -14.70 4.94
N ARG A 187 -15.42 -15.83 5.46
CA ARG A 187 -14.26 -15.84 6.37
C ARG A 187 -13.00 -15.30 5.71
N TRP A 188 -12.77 -15.64 4.44
CA TRP A 188 -11.62 -15.14 3.69
C TRP A 188 -11.66 -13.62 3.53
N SER A 189 -12.80 -13.08 3.10
CA SER A 189 -13.02 -11.63 2.98
C SER A 189 -13.00 -10.92 4.33
N SER A 190 -13.63 -11.49 5.37
CA SER A 190 -13.71 -10.89 6.71
C SER A 190 -12.36 -10.82 7.41
N ASN A 191 -11.45 -11.78 7.14
CA ASN A 191 -10.06 -11.74 7.62
C ASN A 191 -9.12 -11.04 6.63
N LYS A 192 -9.64 -10.08 5.83
CA LYS A 192 -8.85 -9.23 4.92
C LYS A 192 -7.89 -10.03 4.02
N TYR A 193 -8.34 -11.17 3.52
CA TYR A 193 -7.54 -12.06 2.68
C TYR A 193 -6.31 -12.71 3.35
N TYR A 194 -6.21 -12.64 4.68
CA TYR A 194 -5.06 -13.09 5.48
C TYR A 194 -3.72 -12.41 5.14
N VAL A 195 -3.78 -11.23 4.52
CA VAL A 195 -2.58 -10.46 4.13
C VAL A 195 -1.85 -9.95 5.38
N ASP A 196 -2.58 -9.48 6.38
CA ASP A 196 -2.02 -8.97 7.64
C ASP A 196 -1.26 -10.09 8.38
N GLU A 197 -1.83 -11.29 8.46
CA GLU A 197 -1.23 -12.45 9.12
C GLU A 197 -0.03 -13.01 8.34
N LEU A 198 -0.10 -12.98 7.00
CA LEU A 198 1.03 -13.35 6.17
C LEU A 198 2.19 -12.38 6.41
N TYR A 199 1.93 -11.07 6.44
CA TYR A 199 2.94 -10.05 6.67
C TYR A 199 3.55 -10.14 8.08
N ASP A 200 2.71 -10.38 9.09
CA ASP A 200 3.17 -10.62 10.46
C ASP A 200 4.10 -11.84 10.54
N LYS A 201 3.70 -12.97 9.95
CA LYS A 201 4.48 -14.21 10.02
C LYS A 201 5.77 -14.17 9.21
N THR A 202 5.80 -13.42 8.12
CA THR A 202 6.95 -13.37 7.20
C THR A 202 7.83 -12.17 7.50
N ALA A 203 7.40 -10.96 7.14
CA ALA A 203 8.19 -9.75 7.24
C ALA A 203 8.49 -9.37 8.70
N ILE A 204 7.45 -9.30 9.55
CA ILE A 204 7.63 -8.82 10.94
C ILE A 204 8.43 -9.83 11.75
N ARG A 205 7.95 -11.07 11.87
CA ARG A 205 8.64 -12.10 12.66
C ARG A 205 10.00 -12.48 12.09
N GLY A 206 10.16 -12.50 10.77
CA GLY A 206 11.45 -12.72 10.12
C GLY A 206 12.48 -11.65 10.52
N THR A 207 12.08 -10.39 10.47
CA THR A 207 12.96 -9.27 10.87
C THR A 207 13.29 -9.30 12.36
N LEU A 208 12.30 -9.59 13.22
CA LEU A 208 12.53 -9.74 14.67
C LEU A 208 13.45 -10.93 15.00
N TRP A 209 13.33 -12.04 14.28
CA TRP A 209 14.20 -13.19 14.44
C TRP A 209 15.65 -12.86 14.05
N LEU A 210 15.85 -12.18 12.92
CA LEU A 210 17.16 -11.68 12.53
C LEU A 210 17.73 -10.70 13.57
N GLY A 211 16.91 -9.81 14.12
CA GLY A 211 17.32 -8.91 15.20
C GLY A 211 17.80 -9.65 16.45
N LYS A 212 17.09 -10.71 16.86
CA LYS A 212 17.49 -11.56 17.99
C LYS A 212 18.81 -12.29 17.75
N ILE A 213 19.05 -12.74 16.51
CA ILE A 213 20.32 -13.36 16.13
C ILE A 213 21.44 -12.33 16.18
N SER A 214 21.23 -11.15 15.59
CA SER A 214 22.20 -10.06 15.62
C SER A 214 22.61 -9.75 17.06
N HIS A 215 21.65 -9.58 17.96
CA HIS A 215 21.94 -9.32 19.37
C HIS A 215 22.71 -10.47 20.04
N SER A 216 22.25 -11.71 19.86
CA SER A 216 22.87 -12.87 20.52
C SER A 216 24.28 -13.15 20.00
N VAL A 217 24.53 -12.97 18.70
CA VAL A 217 25.82 -13.29 18.07
C VAL A 217 26.78 -12.12 18.14
N ILE A 218 26.34 -10.93 17.75
CA ILE A 218 27.22 -9.76 17.66
C ILE A 218 27.42 -9.17 19.05
N ASP A 219 26.35 -8.87 19.79
CA ASP A 219 26.53 -8.19 21.08
C ASP A 219 27.05 -9.16 22.14
N VAL A 220 26.35 -10.28 22.36
CA VAL A 220 26.68 -11.17 23.49
C VAL A 220 27.94 -12.00 23.25
N ILE A 221 28.10 -12.59 22.06
CA ILE A 221 29.24 -13.48 21.78
C ILE A 221 30.47 -12.69 21.31
N LEU A 222 30.32 -11.82 20.30
CA LEU A 222 31.48 -11.14 19.72
C LEU A 222 31.96 -9.99 20.61
N ILE A 223 31.07 -9.11 21.05
CA ILE A 223 31.46 -7.92 21.82
C ILE A 223 31.69 -8.31 23.28
N ASP A 224 30.68 -8.82 23.99
CA ASP A 224 30.80 -9.03 25.43
C ASP A 224 31.74 -10.18 25.79
N PHE A 225 31.57 -11.35 25.16
CA PHE A 225 32.40 -12.52 25.48
C PHE A 225 33.81 -12.42 24.90
N LEU A 226 33.95 -12.22 23.60
CA LEU A 226 35.27 -12.25 22.96
C LEU A 226 36.06 -10.95 23.20
N MET A 227 35.49 -9.79 22.86
CA MET A 227 36.23 -8.53 22.96
C MET A 227 36.42 -8.05 24.40
N VAL A 228 35.37 -8.00 25.20
CA VAL A 228 35.45 -7.42 26.56
C VAL A 228 36.00 -8.44 27.56
N ARG A 229 35.30 -9.55 27.78
CA ARG A 229 35.70 -10.56 28.78
C ARG A 229 36.97 -11.30 28.36
N GLY A 230 37.11 -11.63 27.08
CA GLY A 230 38.30 -12.29 26.56
C GLY A 230 39.55 -11.43 26.71
N ALA A 231 39.47 -10.13 26.42
CA ALA A 231 40.59 -9.22 26.67
C ALA A 231 40.91 -9.11 28.16
N ALA A 232 39.90 -8.93 29.02
CA ALA A 232 40.10 -8.88 30.48
C ALA A 232 40.81 -10.14 31.00
N TRP A 233 40.37 -11.32 30.56
CA TRP A 233 41.00 -12.60 30.92
C TRP A 233 42.47 -12.68 30.47
N LEU A 234 42.80 -12.19 29.28
CA LEU A 234 44.19 -12.13 28.81
C LEU A 234 45.07 -11.24 29.70
N TYR A 235 44.56 -10.08 30.12
CA TYR A 235 45.27 -9.19 31.04
C TYR A 235 45.45 -9.81 32.42
N GLU A 236 44.40 -10.43 32.98
CA GLU A 236 44.47 -11.13 34.26
C GLU A 236 45.45 -12.29 34.23
N MET A 237 45.44 -13.09 33.16
CA MET A 237 46.38 -14.17 32.96
C MET A 237 47.82 -13.65 32.90
N GLY A 238 48.08 -12.60 32.11
CA GLY A 238 49.39 -11.95 32.04
C GLY A 238 49.86 -11.45 33.40
N GLY A 239 49.01 -10.74 34.15
CA GLY A 239 49.31 -10.26 35.50
C GLY A 239 49.59 -11.40 36.48
N SER A 240 48.82 -12.49 36.40
CA SER A 240 49.02 -13.66 37.25
C SER A 240 50.35 -14.37 36.97
N MET A 241 50.78 -14.45 35.70
CA MET A 241 52.08 -15.00 35.31
C MET A 241 53.22 -14.11 35.81
N LEU A 242 53.11 -12.78 35.67
CA LEU A 242 54.11 -11.83 36.20
C LEU A 242 54.27 -11.94 37.72
N LYS A 243 53.18 -12.23 38.45
CA LYS A 243 53.24 -12.43 39.91
C LYS A 243 54.18 -13.56 40.31
N TYR A 244 54.24 -14.65 39.55
CA TYR A 244 55.15 -15.77 39.82
C TYR A 244 56.64 -15.45 39.59
N PHE A 245 56.98 -14.35 38.91
CA PHE A 245 58.37 -13.90 38.82
C PHE A 245 58.84 -13.22 40.11
N GLN A 246 57.93 -12.70 40.93
CA GLN A 246 58.25 -12.03 42.18
C GLN A 246 58.14 -12.99 43.38
N ASN A 247 59.14 -13.86 43.54
CA ASN A 247 59.16 -14.89 44.59
C ASN A 247 59.86 -14.46 45.89
N GLY A 248 60.35 -13.21 45.99
CA GLY A 248 61.01 -12.68 47.19
C GLY A 248 62.45 -13.16 47.43
N ASP A 249 63.01 -13.97 46.53
CA ASP A 249 64.39 -14.46 46.59
C ASP A 249 65.37 -13.43 46.03
N LEU A 250 66.17 -12.82 46.92
CA LEU A 250 67.13 -11.77 46.58
C LEU A 250 68.19 -12.24 45.57
N GLN A 251 68.58 -13.52 45.60
CA GLN A 251 69.63 -14.05 44.72
C GLN A 251 69.14 -14.11 43.27
N ARG A 252 67.87 -14.50 43.06
CA ARG A 252 67.25 -14.51 41.73
C ARG A 252 67.14 -13.10 41.14
N TYR A 253 66.82 -12.09 41.95
CA TYR A 253 66.81 -10.71 41.47
C TYR A 253 68.20 -10.22 41.06
N ALA A 254 69.24 -10.52 41.84
CA ALA A 254 70.61 -10.17 41.47
C ALA A 254 71.03 -10.83 40.14
N ALA A 255 70.64 -12.09 39.93
CA ALA A 255 70.87 -12.80 38.67
C ALA A 255 70.16 -12.14 37.48
N TYR A 256 68.89 -11.73 37.64
CA TYR A 256 68.14 -11.01 36.59
C TYR A 256 68.78 -9.65 36.24
N VAL A 257 69.26 -8.90 37.23
CA VAL A 257 69.95 -7.62 37.00
C VAL A 257 71.26 -7.82 36.24
N MET A 258 72.07 -8.80 36.62
CA MET A 258 73.31 -9.15 35.91
C MET A 258 73.02 -9.53 34.46
N LEU A 259 72.01 -10.38 34.22
CA LEU A 259 71.57 -10.76 32.88
C LEU A 259 71.12 -9.54 32.06
N GLY A 260 70.34 -8.64 32.67
CA GLY A 260 69.91 -7.40 32.05
C GLY A 260 71.08 -6.49 31.70
N MET A 261 72.07 -6.36 32.59
CA MET A 261 73.26 -5.54 32.34
C MET A 261 74.09 -6.10 31.18
N VAL A 262 74.31 -7.41 31.13
CA VAL A 262 75.01 -8.06 30.00
C VAL A 262 74.22 -7.89 28.70
N ALA A 263 72.89 -8.05 28.74
CA ALA A 263 72.05 -7.86 27.55
C ALA A 263 72.08 -6.43 27.03
N ILE A 264 72.03 -5.42 27.91
CA ILE A 264 72.14 -4.00 27.51
C ILE A 264 73.52 -3.72 26.94
N LEU A 265 74.59 -4.17 27.59
CA LEU A 265 75.95 -3.99 27.08
C LEU A 265 76.12 -4.64 25.72
N TYR A 266 75.59 -5.84 25.53
CA TYR A 266 75.59 -6.52 24.23
C TYR A 266 74.83 -5.71 23.18
N LEU A 267 73.63 -5.19 23.51
CA LEU A 267 72.80 -4.42 22.57
C LEU A 267 73.41 -3.06 22.23
N VAL A 268 74.18 -2.44 23.14
CA VAL A 268 74.87 -1.16 22.93
C VAL A 268 76.19 -1.32 22.18
N LEU A 269 76.86 -2.46 22.34
CA LEU A 269 78.12 -2.77 21.64
C LEU A 269 77.90 -3.31 20.22
N LEU A 270 76.66 -3.70 19.89
CA LEU A 270 76.20 -4.07 18.55
C LEU A 270 75.80 -2.82 17.74
#